data_AF-A0A7S0C889-F1
#
_entry.id   AF-A0A7S0C889-F1
#
_cell.length_a   1.000
_cell.length_b   1.000
_cell.length_c   1.000
_cell.angle_alpha   90.00
_cell.angle_beta   90.00
_cell.angle_gamma   90.00
#
_symmetry.space_group_name_H-M   'P 1'
#
loop_
_entity.id
_entity.type
_entity.pdbx_description
1 polymer ?
#
loop_
_entity_poly.entity_id
_entity_poly.type
_entity_poly.pdbx_seq_one_letter_code
_entity_poly.pdbx_strand_id
1 'polypeptide(L)'
;MPCHDPDGSLLAVHSVVIDSNHRRKNSASQMMSDYVFAISREAKITNAAADTGCINKIILMAKLNLLGFYVQSGFCVTKISDIVHGSELWYRLELSLVP
;
A
#
# COMPACT_ATOMS: atom_id res chain seq x y z
N MET A 1 7.47 -18.48 0.51
CA MET A 1 7.28 -17.15 -0.12
C MET A 1 6.02 -17.22 -0.98
N PRO A 2 5.09 -16.26 -0.88
CA PRO A 2 4.07 -16.14 -1.90
C PRO A 2 4.75 -15.82 -3.24
N CYS A 3 4.33 -16.49 -4.31
CA CYS A 3 4.83 -16.26 -5.66
C CYS A 3 4.30 -14.92 -6.15
N HIS A 4 5.17 -14.04 -6.65
CA HIS A 4 4.75 -12.80 -7.28
C HIS A 4 4.14 -13.13 -8.65
N ASP A 5 2.96 -12.59 -8.91
CA ASP A 5 2.33 -12.63 -10.23
C ASP A 5 2.77 -11.35 -10.99
N PRO A 6 3.59 -11.45 -12.05
CA PRO A 6 4.04 -10.30 -12.82
C PRO A 6 2.89 -9.57 -13.53
N ASP A 7 1.76 -10.25 -13.75
CA ASP A 7 0.56 -9.70 -14.40
C ASP A 7 -0.53 -9.36 -13.36
N GLY A 8 -0.19 -9.45 -12.08
CA GLY A 8 -1.11 -9.19 -10.98
C GLY A 8 -1.54 -7.72 -10.89
N SER A 9 -2.84 -7.49 -10.70
CA SER A 9 -3.40 -6.14 -10.62
C SER A 9 -3.26 -5.43 -9.25
N LEU A 10 -2.62 -6.10 -8.29
CA LEU A 10 -2.45 -5.63 -6.92
C LEU A 10 -0.98 -5.37 -6.62
N LEU A 11 -0.65 -4.13 -6.29
CA LEU A 11 0.68 -3.77 -5.79
C LEU A 11 0.72 -3.89 -4.28
N ALA A 12 1.44 -4.90 -3.77
CA ALA A 12 1.59 -5.11 -2.33
C ALA A 12 2.76 -4.30 -1.76
N VAL A 13 2.49 -3.43 -0.78
CA VAL A 13 3.55 -2.76 -0.01
C VAL A 13 3.95 -3.65 1.16
N HIS A 14 5.17 -4.16 1.12
CA HIS A 14 5.68 -5.11 2.12
C HIS A 14 6.20 -4.43 3.39
N SER A 15 6.73 -3.22 3.29
CA SER A 15 7.31 -2.53 4.44
C SER A 15 7.33 -1.03 4.25
N VAL A 16 7.05 -0.30 5.33
CA VAL A 16 7.17 1.16 5.43
C VAL A 16 7.88 1.44 6.75
N VAL A 17 9.08 2.03 6.69
CA VAL A 17 9.93 2.20 7.86
C VAL A 17 10.43 3.64 7.93
N ILE A 18 10.30 4.25 9.11
CA ILE A 18 10.93 5.52 9.44
C ILE A 18 11.86 5.31 10.63
N ASP A 19 13.11 5.76 10.46
CA ASP A 19 14.11 5.82 11.51
C ASP A 19 13.56 6.54 12.75
N SER A 20 13.89 6.05 13.95
CA SER A 20 13.31 6.56 15.20
C SER A 20 13.55 8.05 15.41
N ASN A 21 14.69 8.59 14.96
CA ASN A 21 15.04 10.01 15.10
C ASN A 21 14.29 10.90 14.10
N HIS A 22 13.58 10.30 13.14
CA HIS A 22 12.85 10.97 12.07
C HIS A 22 11.33 10.81 12.20
N ARG A 23 10.85 10.09 13.22
CA ARG A 23 9.41 9.95 13.49
C ARG A 23 8.80 11.27 13.95
N ARG A 24 7.48 11.40 13.78
CA ARG A 24 6.67 12.57 14.17
C ARG A 24 7.07 13.90 13.51
N LYS A 25 7.86 13.84 12.43
CA LYS A 25 8.25 14.97 11.58
C LYS A 25 7.51 14.97 10.23
N ASN A 26 6.36 14.29 10.14
CA ASN A 26 5.57 14.08 8.92
C ASN A 26 6.28 13.36 7.76
N SER A 27 7.51 12.87 7.96
CA SER A 27 8.28 12.18 6.92
C SER A 27 7.55 10.95 6.35
N ALA A 28 6.86 10.18 7.20
CA ALA A 28 6.08 9.02 6.75
C ALA A 28 4.94 9.44 5.81
N SER A 29 4.21 10.51 6.15
CA SER A 29 3.07 10.99 5.37
C SER A 29 3.54 11.52 4.01
N GLN A 30 4.64 12.27 3.99
CA GLN A 30 5.23 12.76 2.75
C GLN A 30 5.71 11.61 1.87
N MET A 31 6.45 10.65 2.44
CA MET A 31 6.94 9.49 1.71
C MET A 31 5.80 8.65 1.14
N MET A 32 4.71 8.44 1.88
CA MET A 32 3.55 7.71 1.36
C MET A 32 2.80 8.50 0.28
N SER A 33 2.65 9.81 0.44
CA SER A 33 2.04 10.67 -0.58
C SER A 33 2.83 10.61 -1.89
N ASP A 34 4.15 10.78 -1.81
CA ASP A 34 5.04 10.75 -2.98
C ASP A 34 5.04 9.37 -3.65
N TYR A 35 5.03 8.31 -2.85
CA TYR A 35 4.93 6.94 -3.34
C TYR A 35 3.61 6.69 -4.09
N VAL A 36 2.47 7.04 -3.49
CA VAL A 36 1.15 6.87 -4.12
C VAL A 36 1.05 7.71 -5.39
N PHE A 37 1.58 8.94 -5.39
CA PHE A 37 1.60 9.80 -6.57
C PHE A 37 2.41 9.18 -7.71
N ALA A 38 3.62 8.70 -7.42
CA ALA A 38 4.47 8.04 -8.41
C ALA A 38 3.79 6.79 -8.99
N ILE A 39 3.27 5.91 -8.14
CA ILE A 39 2.59 4.69 -8.59
C ILE A 39 1.33 5.02 -9.40
N SER A 40 0.53 6.00 -8.99
CA SER A 40 -0.66 6.42 -9.74
C SER A 40 -0.31 6.90 -11.14
N ARG A 41 0.82 7.61 -11.30
CA ARG A 41 1.29 8.09 -12.60
C ARG A 41 1.73 6.92 -13.49
N GLU A 42 2.53 5.99 -12.95
CA GLU A 42 2.99 4.81 -13.70
C GLU A 42 1.83 3.87 -14.07
N ALA A 43 0.85 3.70 -13.17
CA ALA A 43 -0.35 2.90 -13.42
C ALA A 43 -1.16 3.46 -14.61
N LYS A 44 -1.29 4.79 -14.72
CA LYS A 44 -1.98 5.41 -15.88
C LYS A 44 -1.28 5.14 -17.21
N ILE A 45 0.05 5.18 -17.23
CA ILE A 45 0.84 4.94 -18.44
C ILE A 45 0.73 3.47 -18.86
N THR A 46 0.96 2.56 -17.92
CA THR A 46 0.93 1.11 -18.16
C THR A 46 -0.46 0.61 -18.53
N ASN A 47 -1.52 1.08 -17.84
CA ASN A 47 -2.90 0.72 -18.14
C ASN A 47 -3.35 1.24 -19.53
N ALA A 48 -2.80 2.37 -20.00
CA ALA A 48 -3.09 2.91 -21.33
C ALA A 48 -2.38 2.14 -22.46
N ALA A 49 -1.27 1.46 -22.16
CA ALA A 49 -0.45 0.76 -23.15
C ALA A 49 -0.90 -0.68 -23.46
N ALA A 50 -1.91 -1.21 -22.77
CA ALA A 50 -2.60 -2.51 -22.97
C ALA A 50 -1.74 -3.80 -23.01
N ASP A 51 -0.42 -3.72 -23.15
CA ASP A 51 0.47 -4.86 -23.42
C ASP A 51 1.19 -5.41 -22.16
N THR A 52 1.06 -4.76 -21.00
CA THR A 52 1.68 -5.21 -19.74
C THR A 52 0.78 -4.91 -18.54
N GLY A 53 0.79 -5.81 -17.54
CA GLY A 53 -0.14 -5.89 -16.42
C GLY A 53 -0.59 -4.55 -15.80
N CYS A 54 -1.91 -4.43 -15.58
CA CYS A 54 -2.55 -3.21 -15.10
C CYS A 54 -2.64 -3.17 -13.57
N ILE A 55 -1.95 -2.22 -12.93
CA ILE A 55 -2.05 -2.03 -11.46
C ILE A 55 -3.30 -1.21 -11.16
N ASN A 56 -4.26 -1.84 -10.47
CA ASN A 56 -5.55 -1.23 -10.13
C ASN A 56 -5.62 -0.78 -8.67
N LYS A 57 -4.85 -1.42 -7.78
CA LYS A 57 -4.89 -1.14 -6.35
C LYS A 57 -3.53 -1.31 -5.70
N ILE A 58 -3.30 -0.50 -4.67
CA ILE A 58 -2.22 -0.68 -3.70
C ILE A 58 -2.81 -1.36 -2.47
N ILE A 59 -2.16 -2.42 -1.99
CA ILE A 59 -2.60 -3.15 -0.79
C ILE A 59 -1.47 -3.21 0.23
N LEU A 60 -1.82 -3.17 1.51
CA LEU A 60 -0.88 -3.40 2.61
C LEU A 60 -1.57 -4.01 3.82
N MET A 61 -0.75 -4.45 4.78
CA MET A 61 -1.23 -4.88 6.08
C MET A 61 -0.65 -3.99 7.17
N ALA A 62 -1.48 -3.65 8.16
CA ALA A 62 -1.04 -2.85 9.29
C ALA A 62 -1.67 -3.31 10.61
N LYS A 63 -0.95 -3.02 11.70
CA LYS A 63 -1.43 -3.20 13.07
C LYS A 63 -2.42 -2.09 13.44
N LEU A 64 -3.25 -2.36 14.45
CA LEU A 64 -4.31 -1.45 14.90
C LEU A 64 -3.83 0.00 15.13
N ASN A 65 -2.66 0.16 15.76
CA ASN A 65 -2.09 1.47 16.09
C ASN A 65 -1.61 2.29 14.88
N LEU A 66 -1.56 1.69 13.68
CA LEU A 66 -1.14 2.33 12.43
C LEU A 66 -2.30 2.61 11.47
N LEU A 67 -3.51 2.11 11.76
CA LEU A 67 -4.65 2.28 10.84
C LEU A 67 -4.96 3.75 10.59
N GLY A 68 -4.95 4.58 11.64
CA GLY A 68 -5.20 6.02 11.51
C GLY A 68 -4.22 6.72 10.54
N PHE A 69 -2.94 6.32 10.56
CA PHE A 69 -1.93 6.86 9.64
C PHE A 69 -2.23 6.49 8.18
N TYR A 70 -2.57 5.23 7.91
CA TYR A 70 -2.83 4.78 6.54
C TYR A 70 -4.18 5.30 6.02
N VAL A 71 -5.21 5.42 6.86
CA VAL A 71 -6.49 6.04 6.50
C VAL A 71 -6.30 7.51 6.13
N GLN A 72 -5.51 8.26 6.90
CA GLN A 72 -5.12 9.63 6.54
C GLN A 72 -4.30 9.71 5.24
N SER A 73 -3.63 8.62 4.87
CA SER A 73 -2.89 8.50 3.61
C SER A 73 -3.76 8.04 2.43
N GLY A 74 -5.09 7.93 2.61
CA GLY A 74 -6.05 7.59 1.56
C GLY A 74 -6.42 6.11 1.46
N PHE A 75 -5.92 5.25 2.36
CA PHE A 75 -6.29 3.83 2.36
C PHE A 75 -7.61 3.57 3.08
N CYS A 76 -8.33 2.54 2.67
CA CYS A 76 -9.51 2.03 3.35
C CYS A 76 -9.20 0.69 4.04
N VAL A 77 -9.63 0.54 5.29
CA VAL A 77 -9.57 -0.76 6.00
C VAL A 77 -10.67 -1.65 5.45
N THR A 78 -10.31 -2.82 4.91
CA THR A 78 -11.27 -3.71 4.25
C THR A 78 -11.69 -4.87 5.13
N LYS A 79 -10.73 -5.55 5.77
CA LYS A 79 -10.97 -6.68 6.66
C LYS A 79 -9.80 -6.93 7.61
N ILE A 80 -10.02 -7.81 8.60
CA ILE A 80 -8.92 -8.48 9.30
C ILE A 80 -8.17 -9.34 8.27
N SER A 81 -6.85 -9.31 8.32
CA SER A 81 -6.02 -10.11 7.42
C SER A 81 -6.14 -11.59 7.77
N ASP A 82 -6.26 -12.42 6.74
CA ASP A 82 -6.20 -13.88 6.90
C ASP A 82 -4.77 -14.36 7.24
N ILE A 83 -3.78 -13.46 7.09
CA ILE A 83 -2.37 -13.75 7.36
C ILE A 83 -2.07 -13.48 8.83
N VAL A 84 -1.79 -14.56 9.57
CA VAL A 84 -1.40 -14.51 10.98
C VAL A 84 0.11 -14.28 11.09
N HIS A 85 0.50 -13.12 11.62
CA HIS A 85 1.88 -12.77 11.92
C HIS A 85 2.04 -12.44 13.40
N GLY A 86 2.46 -13.45 14.18
CA GLY A 86 2.58 -13.36 15.63
C GLY A 86 1.22 -13.42 16.32
N SER A 87 1.13 -12.86 17.53
CA SER A 87 -0.09 -12.85 18.36
C SER A 87 -1.00 -11.64 18.09
N GLU A 88 -0.55 -10.68 17.28
CA GLU A 88 -1.28 -9.44 17.03
C GLU A 88 -2.15 -9.55 15.77
N LEU A 89 -3.31 -8.88 15.82
CA LEU A 89 -4.20 -8.77 14.66
C LEU A 89 -3.62 -7.80 13.63
N TRP A 90 -3.65 -8.23 12.38
CA TRP A 90 -3.32 -7.42 11.22
C TRP A 90 -4.59 -7.11 10.45
N TYR A 91 -4.66 -5.91 9.90
CA TYR A 91 -5.77 -5.46 9.07
C TYR A 91 -5.28 -5.28 7.65
N ARG A 92 -6.09 -5.69 6.68
CA ARG A 92 -5.86 -5.42 5.27
C ARG A 92 -6.37 -4.02 4.93
N LEU A 93 -5.54 -3.26 4.25
CA LEU A 93 -5.86 -1.93 3.74
C LEU A 93 -5.67 -1.89 2.23
N GLU A 94 -6.56 -1.17 1.55
CA GLU A 94 -6.54 -1.01 0.10
C GLU A 94 -6.68 0.45 -0.29
N LEU A 95 -5.97 0.86 -1.35
CA LEU A 95 -6.12 2.14 -2.03
C LEU A 95 -6.34 1.87 -3.51
N SER A 96 -7.48 2.33 -4.05
CA SER A 96 -7.81 2.19 -5.45
C SER A 96 -7.09 3.24 -6.28
N LEU A 97 -6.40 2.81 -7.33
CA LEU A 97 -5.83 3.69 -8.34
C LEU A 97 -6.91 3.86 -9.41
N VAL A 98 -7.44 5.07 -9.54
CA VAL A 98 -8.41 5.37 -10.60
C VAL A 98 -7.67 5.34 -11.94
N PRO A 99 -8.18 4.63 -12.97
CA PRO A 99 -7.61 4.65 -14.31
C PRO A 99 -7.57 6.08 -14.89
#